data_AF-A0A6G8QDQ3-F1
#
_entry.id   AF-A0A6G8QDQ3-F1
#
_cell.length_a   1.000
_cell.length_b   1.000
_cell.length_c   1.000
_cell.angle_alpha   90.00
_cell.angle_beta   90.00
_cell.angle_gamma   90.00
#
_symmetry.space_group_name_H-M   'P 1'
#
loop_
_entity.id
_entity.type
_entity.pdbx_description
1 polymer ?
#
loop_
_entity_poly.entity_id
_entity_poly.type
_entity_poly.pdbx_seq_one_letter_code
_entity_poly.pdbx_strand_id
1 'polypeptide(L)'
;MSAAVVASVLALAGVLATVAANQFLARQDRLRKDFAEALAAVERYAELPYRILRRQASDAETRGRLSEAIHEVQQDLLFHRSWVRVQDARVADAYDALVGAARREAGQAMTQAWRTDPIASDEGMPLGVGLTFPEMERRREEYIEVVRWHLQWLPARWARTRLVPWILDLPRKSRGAG
;
A
#
# COMPACT_ATOMS: atom_id res chain seq x y z
N MET A 1 50.51 -12.62 -10.60
CA MET A 1 49.86 -11.91 -9.47
C MET A 1 50.09 -12.71 -8.20
N SER A 2 50.55 -12.09 -7.12
CA SER A 2 50.79 -12.79 -5.85
C SER A 2 49.45 -13.12 -5.16
N ALA A 3 49.41 -14.19 -4.38
CA ALA A 3 48.23 -14.60 -3.60
C ALA A 3 47.67 -13.47 -2.72
N ALA A 4 48.54 -12.58 -2.24
CA ALA A 4 48.17 -11.39 -1.48
C ALA A 4 47.27 -10.43 -2.28
N VAL A 5 47.58 -10.17 -3.56
CA VAL A 5 46.77 -9.28 -4.41
C VAL A 5 45.39 -9.87 -4.66
N VAL A 6 45.30 -11.19 -4.89
CA VAL A 6 44.02 -11.89 -5.08
C VAL A 6 43.18 -11.82 -3.80
N ALA A 7 43.78 -12.08 -2.64
CA ALA A 7 43.08 -12.01 -1.36
C ALA A 7 42.56 -10.59 -1.05
N SER A 8 43.35 -9.55 -1.32
CA SER A 8 42.94 -8.15 -1.12
C SER A 8 41.78 -7.75 -2.03
N VAL A 9 41.77 -8.17 -3.30
CA VAL A 9 40.65 -7.89 -4.23
C VAL A 9 39.37 -8.61 -3.78
N LEU A 10 39.46 -9.87 -3.36
CA LEU A 10 38.30 -10.62 -2.86
C LEU A 10 37.74 -10.00 -1.58
N ALA A 11 38.60 -9.58 -0.65
CA ALA A 11 38.18 -8.89 0.57
C ALA A 11 37.46 -7.57 0.25
N LEU A 12 38.02 -6.75 -0.65
CA LEU A 12 37.38 -5.50 -1.07
C LEU A 12 36.02 -5.75 -1.76
N ALA A 13 35.94 -6.75 -2.63
CA ALA A 13 34.69 -7.13 -3.29
C ALA A 13 33.62 -7.56 -2.27
N GLY A 14 34.00 -8.34 -1.25
CA GLY A 14 33.09 -8.74 -0.17
C GLY A 14 32.54 -7.56 0.62
N VAL A 15 33.40 -6.58 0.95
CA VAL A 15 32.98 -5.35 1.64
C VAL A 15 32.01 -4.54 0.79
N LEU A 16 32.34 -4.31 -0.49
CA LEU A 16 31.47 -3.57 -1.41
C LEU A 16 30.11 -4.26 -1.61
N ALA A 17 30.10 -5.59 -1.74
CA ALA A 17 28.86 -6.36 -1.85
C ALA A 17 27.99 -6.22 -0.60
N THR A 18 28.59 -6.25 0.59
CA THR A 18 27.87 -6.09 1.86
C THR A 18 27.28 -4.69 2.00
N VAL A 19 28.06 -3.65 1.68
CA VAL A 19 27.57 -2.27 1.70
C VAL A 19 26.43 -2.08 0.71
N ALA A 20 26.56 -2.59 -0.51
CA ALA A 20 25.51 -2.51 -1.52
C ALA A 20 24.23 -3.25 -1.09
N ALA A 21 24.35 -4.44 -0.49
CA ALA A 21 23.22 -5.19 0.04
C ALA A 21 22.51 -4.43 1.16
N ASN A 22 23.26 -3.88 2.12
CA ASN A 22 22.68 -3.10 3.22
C ASN A 22 21.97 -1.84 2.73
N GLN A 23 22.57 -1.10 1.78
CA GLN A 23 21.94 0.08 1.18
C GLN A 23 20.65 -0.27 0.42
N PHE A 24 20.65 -1.41 -0.28
CA PHE A 24 19.47 -1.91 -0.97
C PHE A 24 18.35 -2.27 0.02
N LEU A 25 18.65 -3.00 1.08
CA LEU A 25 17.68 -3.36 2.12
C LEU A 25 17.11 -2.11 2.81
N ALA A 26 17.97 -1.16 3.18
CA ALA A 26 17.53 0.10 3.78
C ALA A 26 16.62 0.92 2.83
N ARG A 27 16.90 0.90 1.51
CA ARG A 27 16.02 1.52 0.52
C ARG A 27 14.67 0.80 0.44
N GLN A 28 14.67 -0.53 0.45
CA GLN A 28 13.44 -1.33 0.42
C GLN A 28 12.56 -1.07 1.64
N ASP A 29 13.14 -0.97 2.84
CA ASP A 29 12.38 -0.70 4.06
C ASP A 29 11.78 0.72 4.07
N ARG A 30 12.51 1.72 3.54
CA ARG A 30 11.95 3.06 3.32
C ARG A 30 10.77 3.05 2.37
N LEU A 31 10.91 2.40 1.20
CA LEU A 31 9.82 2.29 0.22
C LEU A 31 8.60 1.54 0.78
N ARG A 32 8.82 0.46 1.54
CA ARG A 32 7.74 -0.27 2.23
C ARG A 32 6.95 0.65 3.14
N LYS A 33 7.65 1.45 3.95
CA LYS A 33 7.04 2.40 4.87
C LYS A 33 6.25 3.46 4.11
N ASP A 34 6.85 4.09 3.11
CA ASP A 34 6.22 5.15 2.33
C ASP A 34 4.94 4.66 1.62
N PHE A 35 4.97 3.46 1.02
CA PHE A 35 3.80 2.88 0.36
C PHE A 35 2.72 2.44 1.35
N ALA A 36 3.10 2.00 2.55
CA ALA A 36 2.17 1.68 3.63
C ALA A 36 1.49 2.95 4.17
N GLU A 37 2.23 4.05 4.32
CA GLU A 37 1.69 5.34 4.74
C GLU A 37 0.71 5.90 3.71
N ALA A 38 1.03 5.77 2.41
CA ALA A 38 0.12 6.13 1.33
C ALA A 38 -1.20 5.34 1.39
N LEU A 39 -1.13 4.02 1.62
CA LEU A 39 -2.32 3.19 1.81
C LEU A 39 -3.11 3.61 3.06
N ALA A 40 -2.42 3.88 4.17
CA ALA A 40 -3.04 4.32 5.40
C ALA A 40 -3.81 5.64 5.23
N ALA A 41 -3.35 6.56 4.36
CA ALA A 41 -4.08 7.79 4.04
C ALA A 41 -5.43 7.50 3.35
N VAL A 42 -5.50 6.49 2.48
CA VAL A 42 -6.75 6.04 1.87
C VAL A 42 -7.69 5.45 2.92
N GLU A 43 -7.17 4.66 3.86
CA GLU A 43 -7.99 4.11 4.96
C GLU A 43 -8.53 5.21 5.87
N ARG A 44 -7.71 6.21 6.19
CA ARG A 44 -8.19 7.38 6.96
C ARG A 44 -9.33 8.08 6.23
N TYR A 45 -9.28 8.15 4.90
CA TYR A 45 -10.37 8.73 4.10
C TYR A 45 -11.64 7.87 4.14
N ALA A 46 -11.48 6.55 4.05
CA ALA A 46 -12.58 5.59 4.15
C ALA A 46 -13.24 5.55 5.55
N GLU A 47 -12.55 6.03 6.60
CA GLU A 47 -13.11 6.14 7.96
C GLU A 47 -13.96 7.40 8.17
N LEU A 48 -13.80 8.44 7.35
CA LEU A 48 -14.53 9.71 7.49
C LEU A 48 -16.07 9.58 7.47
N PRO A 49 -16.71 8.70 6.67
CA PRO A 49 -18.16 8.47 6.76
C PRO A 49 -18.59 8.04 8.16
N TYR A 50 -17.83 7.15 8.82
CA TYR A 50 -18.13 6.70 10.17
C TYR A 50 -17.97 7.83 11.19
N ARG A 51 -16.96 8.70 11.03
CA ARG A 51 -16.81 9.88 11.89
C ARG A 51 -18.01 10.83 11.77
N ILE A 52 -18.57 10.98 10.57
CA ILE A 52 -19.77 11.79 10.34
C ILE A 52 -21.02 11.12 10.92
N LEU A 53 -21.15 9.79 10.76
CA LEU A 53 -22.25 9.01 11.35
C LEU A 53 -22.23 9.09 12.88
N ARG A 54 -21.04 9.08 13.50
CA ARG A 54 -20.85 9.13 14.95
C ARG A 54 -20.91 10.55 15.54
N ARG A 55 -21.32 11.56 14.76
CA ARG A 55 -21.42 12.93 15.27
C ARG A 55 -22.54 13.06 16.30
N GLN A 56 -22.28 13.78 17.38
CA GLN A 56 -23.24 14.01 18.46
C GLN A 56 -24.13 15.24 18.21
N ALA A 57 -23.71 16.14 17.31
CA ALA A 57 -24.45 17.33 16.97
C ALA A 57 -24.27 17.69 15.48
N SER A 58 -25.14 18.58 14.99
CA SER A 58 -25.07 19.18 13.65
C SER A 58 -24.98 20.70 13.73
N ASP A 59 -24.28 21.23 14.73
CA ASP A 59 -24.00 22.66 14.88
C ASP A 59 -22.81 23.12 14.02
N ALA A 60 -22.53 24.42 14.03
CA ALA A 60 -21.45 25.00 13.25
C ALA A 60 -20.06 24.51 13.69
N GLU A 61 -19.86 24.31 14.99
CA GLU A 61 -18.61 23.82 15.56
C GLU A 61 -18.30 22.40 15.09
N THR A 62 -19.27 21.49 15.18
CA THR A 62 -19.13 20.10 14.74
C THR A 62 -18.87 20.02 13.24
N ARG A 63 -19.56 20.85 12.43
CA ARG A 63 -19.27 20.95 10.99
C ARG A 63 -17.86 21.46 10.71
N GLY A 64 -17.40 22.47 11.44
CA GLY A 64 -16.04 22.99 11.30
C GLY A 64 -14.99 21.92 11.59
N ARG A 65 -15.10 21.25 12.74
CA ARG A 65 -14.18 20.18 13.16
C ARG A 65 -14.14 19.01 12.19
N LEU A 66 -15.30 18.55 11.70
CA LEU A 66 -15.35 17.46 10.72
C LEU A 66 -14.81 17.90 9.35
N SER A 67 -15.05 19.14 8.94
CA SER A 67 -14.52 19.68 7.69
C SER A 67 -12.99 19.78 7.73
N GLU A 68 -12.42 20.20 8.86
CA GLU A 68 -10.97 20.23 9.05
C GLU A 68 -10.37 18.83 8.95
N ALA A 69 -10.95 17.84 9.66
CA ALA A 69 -10.50 16.46 9.58
C ALA A 69 -10.59 15.87 8.16
N ILE A 70 -11.61 16.26 7.37
CA ILE A 70 -11.71 15.89 5.96
C ILE A 70 -10.59 16.56 5.16
N HIS A 71 -10.33 17.84 5.41
CA HIS A 71 -9.28 18.61 4.73
C HIS A 71 -7.88 18.02 4.97
N GLU A 72 -7.52 17.73 6.22
CA GLU A 72 -6.25 17.10 6.59
C GLU A 72 -6.03 15.80 5.81
N VAL A 73 -7.01 14.90 5.81
CA VAL A 73 -6.90 13.63 5.07
C VAL A 73 -6.81 13.86 3.56
N GLN A 74 -7.51 14.85 3.01
CA GLN A 74 -7.38 15.20 1.59
C GLN A 74 -5.97 15.72 1.25
N GLN A 75 -5.36 16.50 2.13
CA GLN A 75 -3.97 16.95 1.97
C GLN A 75 -3.00 15.76 2.01
N ASP A 76 -3.18 14.82 2.93
CA ASP A 76 -2.39 13.58 3.00
C ASP A 76 -2.46 12.78 1.69
N LEU A 77 -3.67 12.62 1.13
CA LEU A 77 -3.85 11.93 -0.15
C LEU A 77 -3.12 12.66 -1.30
N LEU A 78 -3.15 13.99 -1.32
CA LEU A 78 -2.45 14.80 -2.34
C LEU A 78 -0.93 14.70 -2.19
N PHE A 79 -0.43 14.72 -0.96
CA PHE A 79 0.97 14.51 -0.65
C PHE A 79 1.42 13.14 -1.16
N HIS A 80 0.73 12.07 -0.78
CA HIS A 80 1.12 10.71 -1.18
C HIS A 80 0.95 10.46 -2.67
N ARG A 81 -0.02 11.08 -3.36
CA ARG A 81 -0.09 11.06 -4.83
C ARG A 81 1.21 11.54 -5.46
N SER A 82 1.69 12.70 -5.02
CA SER A 82 2.91 13.30 -5.54
C SER A 82 4.13 12.49 -5.15
N TRP A 83 4.18 12.01 -3.90
CA TRP A 83 5.31 11.24 -3.37
C TRP A 83 5.48 9.89 -4.07
N VAL A 84 4.41 9.11 -4.20
CA VAL A 84 4.43 7.81 -4.89
C VAL A 84 4.81 7.98 -6.37
N ARG A 85 4.33 9.03 -7.03
CA ARG A 85 4.70 9.37 -8.42
C ARG A 85 6.20 9.58 -8.61
N VAL A 86 6.87 10.20 -7.64
CA VAL A 86 8.34 10.39 -7.67
C VAL A 86 9.07 9.06 -7.54
N GLN A 87 8.49 8.07 -6.86
CA GLN A 87 9.11 6.77 -6.62
C GLN A 87 8.94 5.79 -7.78
N ASP A 88 7.72 5.63 -8.29
CA ASP A 88 7.41 4.70 -9.38
C ASP A 88 6.07 5.05 -10.05
N ALA A 89 6.08 5.20 -11.37
CA ALA A 89 4.90 5.58 -12.15
C ALA A 89 3.79 4.52 -12.10
N ARG A 90 4.13 3.23 -12.12
CA ARG A 90 3.16 2.14 -12.12
C ARG A 90 2.49 2.00 -10.75
N VAL A 91 3.26 2.16 -9.66
CA VAL A 91 2.68 2.22 -8.31
C VAL A 91 1.78 3.44 -8.17
N ALA A 92 2.16 4.58 -8.75
CA ALA A 92 1.37 5.80 -8.73
C ALA A 92 0.03 5.66 -9.47
N ASP A 93 0.02 5.02 -10.64
CA ASP A 93 -1.23 4.78 -11.38
C ASP A 93 -2.21 3.89 -10.58
N ALA A 94 -1.69 2.86 -9.90
CA ALA A 94 -2.49 2.02 -9.01
C ALA A 94 -3.00 2.80 -7.79
N TYR A 95 -2.17 3.65 -7.20
CA TYR A 95 -2.55 4.52 -6.09
C TYR A 95 -3.63 5.53 -6.52
N ASP A 96 -3.50 6.14 -7.69
CA ASP A 96 -4.46 7.08 -8.24
C ASP A 96 -5.82 6.44 -8.48
N ALA A 97 -5.84 5.20 -8.98
CA ALA A 97 -7.04 4.41 -9.15
C ALA A 97 -7.73 4.11 -7.81
N LEU A 98 -6.95 3.74 -6.79
CA LEU A 98 -7.43 3.51 -5.43
C LEU A 98 -8.03 4.77 -4.79
N VAL A 99 -7.31 5.90 -4.85
CA VAL A 99 -7.83 7.21 -4.39
C VAL A 99 -9.11 7.58 -5.13
N GLY A 100 -9.17 7.32 -6.44
CA GLY A 100 -10.37 7.53 -7.24
C GLY A 100 -11.56 6.69 -6.77
N ALA A 101 -11.34 5.42 -6.46
CA ALA A 101 -12.37 4.53 -5.92
C ALA A 101 -12.87 4.98 -4.54
N ALA A 102 -11.94 5.27 -3.62
CA ALA A 102 -12.26 5.76 -2.29
C ALA A 102 -13.09 7.06 -2.34
N ARG A 103 -12.73 8.02 -3.20
CA ARG A 103 -13.51 9.26 -3.39
C ARG A 103 -14.92 9.01 -3.91
N ARG A 104 -15.11 8.03 -4.79
CA ARG A 104 -16.45 7.67 -5.29
C ARG A 104 -17.29 7.03 -4.20
N GLU A 105 -16.79 5.99 -3.55
CA GLU A 105 -17.58 5.19 -2.63
C GLU A 105 -17.66 5.82 -1.24
N ALA A 106 -16.52 6.10 -0.60
CA ALA A 106 -16.50 6.72 0.72
C ALA A 106 -17.00 8.17 0.66
N GLY A 107 -16.70 8.94 -0.40
CA GLY A 107 -17.23 10.29 -0.56
C GLY A 107 -18.77 10.34 -0.68
N GLN A 108 -19.36 9.38 -1.39
CA GLN A 108 -20.81 9.20 -1.40
C GLN A 108 -21.35 8.81 -0.03
N ALA A 109 -20.67 7.90 0.69
CA ALA A 109 -21.05 7.51 2.03
C ALA A 109 -20.97 8.68 3.04
N MET A 110 -19.97 9.57 2.92
CA MET A 110 -19.90 10.82 3.72
C MET A 110 -21.13 11.70 3.45
N THR A 111 -21.52 11.85 2.18
CA THR A 111 -22.72 12.64 1.81
C THR A 111 -23.99 12.05 2.40
N GLN A 112 -24.12 10.72 2.38
CA GLN A 112 -25.26 10.02 2.99
C GLN A 112 -25.24 10.15 4.51
N ALA A 113 -24.08 10.03 5.14
CA ALA A 113 -23.91 10.19 6.59
C ALA A 113 -24.34 11.58 7.09
N TRP A 114 -24.09 12.64 6.31
CA TRP A 114 -24.56 13.98 6.65
C TRP A 114 -26.09 14.13 6.63
N ARG A 115 -26.81 13.22 5.97
CA ARG A 115 -28.28 13.22 5.87
C ARG A 115 -28.97 12.43 6.98
N THR A 116 -28.23 11.72 7.83
CA THR A 116 -28.78 11.03 9.00
C THR A 116 -28.88 11.99 10.18
N ASP A 117 -29.68 11.68 11.20
CA ASP A 117 -29.65 12.44 12.44
C ASP A 117 -28.37 12.18 13.25
N PRO A 118 -27.91 13.12 14.09
CA PRO A 118 -26.84 12.88 15.05
C PRO A 118 -27.18 11.78 16.05
N ILE A 119 -26.16 11.09 16.57
CA ILE A 119 -26.36 10.08 17.61
C ILE A 119 -26.80 10.75 18.92
N ALA A 120 -27.85 10.21 19.54
CA ALA A 120 -28.42 10.74 20.79
C ALA A 120 -28.05 9.90 22.03
N SER A 121 -27.55 8.68 21.84
CA SER A 121 -27.15 7.76 22.92
C SER A 121 -26.09 6.76 22.42
N ASP A 122 -25.44 6.10 23.37
CA ASP A 122 -24.43 5.06 23.09
C ASP A 122 -25.02 3.85 22.34
N GLU A 123 -26.28 3.51 22.60
CA GLU A 123 -27.02 2.45 21.88
C GLU A 123 -27.17 2.77 20.40
N GLY A 124 -27.19 4.05 20.03
CA GLY A 124 -27.22 4.51 18.65
C GLY A 124 -25.88 4.44 17.93
N MET A 125 -24.79 4.00 18.59
CA MET A 125 -23.47 3.97 17.98
C MET A 125 -23.34 2.83 16.95
N PRO A 126 -23.07 3.12 15.67
CA PRO A 126 -22.97 2.09 14.64
C PRO A 126 -21.61 1.39 14.73
N LEU A 127 -21.52 0.36 15.58
CA LEU A 127 -20.32 -0.49 15.73
C LEU A 127 -20.42 -1.82 14.93
N GLY A 128 -21.59 -2.16 14.39
CA GLY A 128 -21.83 -3.42 13.66
C GLY A 128 -22.29 -3.26 12.20
N VAL A 129 -22.55 -2.04 11.73
CA VAL A 129 -22.98 -1.78 10.34
C VAL A 129 -21.75 -1.37 9.53
N GLY A 130 -21.16 -2.32 8.81
CA GLY A 130 -20.04 -2.07 7.91
C GLY A 130 -20.51 -1.42 6.62
N LEU A 131 -20.07 -0.19 6.36
CA LEU A 131 -20.12 0.39 5.02
C LEU A 131 -19.23 -0.44 4.09
N THR A 132 -19.75 -0.75 2.91
CA THR A 132 -19.07 -1.57 1.91
C THR A 132 -18.54 -0.70 0.78
N PHE A 133 -17.28 -0.93 0.40
CA PHE A 133 -16.57 -0.19 -0.64
C PHE A 133 -15.94 -1.18 -1.64
N PRO A 134 -16.75 -1.91 -2.43
CA PRO A 134 -16.28 -3.03 -3.25
C PRO A 134 -15.26 -2.62 -4.30
N GLU A 135 -15.42 -1.48 -4.96
CA GLU A 135 -14.44 -1.02 -5.95
C GLU A 135 -13.14 -0.56 -5.25
N MET A 136 -13.24 0.12 -4.11
CA MET A 136 -12.07 0.51 -3.32
C MET A 136 -11.30 -0.71 -2.84
N GLU A 137 -11.98 -1.75 -2.35
CA GLU A 137 -11.35 -3.00 -1.90
C GLU A 137 -10.60 -3.69 -3.05
N ARG A 138 -11.24 -3.77 -4.22
CA ARG A 138 -10.58 -4.30 -5.42
C ARG A 138 -9.34 -3.49 -5.82
N ARG A 139 -9.42 -2.15 -5.76
CA ARG A 139 -8.26 -1.28 -6.05
C ARG A 139 -7.16 -1.36 -5.00
N ARG A 140 -7.52 -1.63 -3.74
CA ARG A 140 -6.57 -1.84 -2.65
C ARG A 140 -5.72 -3.07 -2.95
N GLU A 141 -6.36 -4.18 -3.31
CA GLU A 141 -5.65 -5.41 -3.70
C GLU A 141 -4.72 -5.17 -4.89
N GLU A 142 -5.19 -4.46 -5.93
CA GLU A 142 -4.36 -4.07 -7.08
C GLU A 142 -3.13 -3.25 -6.65
N TYR A 143 -3.31 -2.24 -5.79
CA TYR A 143 -2.21 -1.43 -5.27
C TYR A 143 -1.19 -2.28 -4.50
N ILE A 144 -1.66 -3.15 -3.60
CA ILE A 144 -0.81 -4.04 -2.80
C ILE A 144 0.00 -4.97 -3.70
N GLU A 145 -0.60 -5.56 -4.74
CA GLU A 145 0.11 -6.44 -5.66
C GLU A 145 1.15 -5.69 -6.50
N VAL A 146 0.85 -4.47 -6.95
CA VAL A 146 1.81 -3.63 -7.68
C VAL A 146 2.98 -3.22 -6.77
N VAL A 147 2.71 -2.82 -5.52
CA VAL A 147 3.74 -2.51 -4.52
C VAL A 147 4.59 -3.74 -4.22
N ARG A 148 3.97 -4.91 -4.00
CA ARG A 148 4.67 -6.18 -3.76
C ARG A 148 5.61 -6.51 -4.92
N TRP A 149 5.15 -6.34 -6.16
CA TRP A 149 5.98 -6.54 -7.34
C TRP A 149 7.15 -5.56 -7.44
N HIS A 150 6.90 -4.28 -7.13
CA HIS A 150 7.93 -3.24 -7.12
C HIS A 150 9.03 -3.52 -6.09
N LEU A 151 8.65 -4.01 -4.90
CA LEU A 151 9.56 -4.31 -3.79
C LEU A 151 10.29 -5.66 -3.90
N GLN A 152 10.01 -6.49 -4.92
CA GLN A 152 10.73 -7.76 -5.10
C GLN A 152 12.19 -7.54 -5.50
N TRP A 153 13.11 -8.25 -4.84
CA TRP A 153 14.55 -8.23 -5.13
C TRP A 153 14.85 -8.77 -6.53
N LEU A 154 15.75 -8.11 -7.27
CA LEU A 154 16.05 -8.40 -8.68
C LEU A 154 16.49 -9.86 -8.97
N PRO A 155 17.30 -10.54 -8.14
CA PRO A 155 17.60 -11.97 -8.28
C PRO A 155 16.39 -12.88 -8.11
N ALA A 156 15.44 -12.53 -7.24
CA ALA A 156 14.18 -13.27 -7.11
C ALA A 156 13.28 -13.07 -8.33
N ARG A 157 13.29 -11.88 -8.95
CA ARG A 157 12.59 -11.59 -10.21
C ARG A 157 13.20 -12.37 -11.37
N TRP A 158 14.53 -12.44 -11.46
CA TRP A 158 15.27 -13.24 -12.44
C TRP A 158 15.03 -14.75 -12.27
N ALA A 159 15.11 -15.28 -11.05
CA ALA A 159 14.83 -16.70 -10.76
C ALA A 159 13.38 -17.08 -11.10
N ARG A 160 12.39 -16.25 -10.73
CA ARG A 160 10.96 -16.52 -11.02
C ARG A 160 10.64 -16.50 -12.51
N THR A 161 11.29 -15.62 -13.28
CA THR A 161 11.01 -15.46 -14.72
C THR A 161 11.83 -16.41 -15.60
N ARG A 162 13.01 -16.88 -15.16
CA ARG A 162 13.87 -17.75 -15.96
C ARG A 162 13.95 -19.22 -15.51
N LEU A 163 13.71 -19.56 -14.24
CA LEU A 163 13.87 -20.94 -13.74
C LEU A 163 12.56 -21.73 -13.62
N VAL A 164 11.42 -21.06 -13.41
CA VAL A 164 10.13 -21.73 -13.18
C VAL A 164 9.58 -22.48 -14.41
N PRO A 165 9.75 -22.01 -15.66
CA PRO A 165 9.33 -22.79 -16.83
C PRO A 165 10.07 -24.12 -16.99
N TRP A 166 11.32 -24.22 -16.53
CA TRP A 166 12.13 -25.44 -16.70
C TRP A 166 11.85 -26.53 -15.65
N ILE A 167 11.34 -26.15 -14.48
CA ILE A 167 11.02 -27.09 -13.38
C ILE A 167 9.68 -27.81 -13.62
N LEU A 168 8.72 -27.17 -14.30
CA LEU A 168 7.42 -27.77 -14.63
C LEU A 168 7.44 -28.64 -15.91
N ASP A 169 8.51 -28.54 -16.71
CA ASP A 169 8.72 -29.32 -17.94
C ASP A 169 9.58 -30.57 -17.75
N LEU A 170 9.93 -30.94 -16.52
CA LEU A 170 10.66 -32.20 -16.29
C LEU A 170 9.71 -33.39 -16.56
N PRO A 171 9.93 -34.20 -17.62
CA PRO A 171 9.14 -35.39 -17.83
C PRO A 171 9.38 -36.33 -16.65
N ARG A 172 8.29 -36.70 -15.96
CA ARG A 172 8.27 -37.64 -14.85
C ARG A 172 8.59 -39.06 -15.34
N LYS A 173 9.84 -39.32 -15.76
CA LYS A 173 10.28 -40.62 -16.28
C LYS A 173 11.42 -41.19 -15.44
N SER A 174 11.07 -41.88 -14.35
CA SER A 174 11.78 -43.08 -13.84
C SER A 174 11.14 -43.66 -12.57
N ARG A 175 9.83 -43.93 -12.58
CA ARG A 175 9.26 -44.95 -11.67
C ARG A 175 8.67 -46.06 -12.53
N GLY A 176 9.51 -47.05 -12.81
CA GLY A 176 9.17 -48.23 -13.61
C GLY A 176 10.41 -48.88 -14.20
N ALA A 177 11.19 -49.56 -13.35
CA ALA A 177 12.05 -50.68 -13.74
C ALA A 177 12.53 -51.38 -12.45
N GLY A 178 12.19 -52.66 -12.29
CA GLY A 178 12.66 -53.55 -11.23
C GLY A 178 11.56 -53.97 -10.29
#